data_AF-A0A2N8MPW6-F1
#
_entry.id   AF-A0A2N8MPW6-F1
#
_cell.length_a   1.000
_cell.length_b   1.000
_cell.length_c   1.000
_cell.angle_alpha   90.00
_cell.angle_beta   90.00
_cell.angle_gamma   90.00
#
_symmetry.space_group_name_H-M   'P 1'
#
loop_
_entity.id
_entity.type
_entity.pdbx_description
1 polymer ?
#
loop_
_entity_poly.entity_id
_entity_poly.type
_entity_poly.pdbx_seq_one_letter_code
_entity_poly.pdbx_strand_id
1 'polypeptide(L)'
;MVSIAVLVVAGTLGAAFIPKVANHFGYALPGERGLPYQVHYNGRDYRNVLTCAGARWCEDEKTPEQRTWSYCTPGSGESVRETGLVKVDDVFTLFGSSHVVFTAGVVPRGKTATRVLVEASHDCYLTYDLVGGP
;
A
#
# COMPACT_ATOMS: atom_id res chain seq x y z
N MET A 1 35.56 17.29 -3.73
CA MET A 1 35.22 17.12 -2.31
C MET A 1 33.78 17.55 -2.11
N VAL A 2 32.86 16.59 -2.02
CA VAL A 2 31.46 16.90 -1.67
C VAL A 2 31.47 17.24 -0.18
N SER A 3 31.13 18.48 0.15
CA SER A 3 31.14 18.96 1.53
C SER A 3 30.17 18.12 2.36
N ILE A 4 30.56 17.76 3.59
CA ILE A 4 29.71 17.00 4.53
C ILE A 4 28.34 17.68 4.70
N ALA A 5 28.29 19.01 4.65
CA ALA A 5 27.07 19.79 4.65
C ALA A 5 26.13 19.46 3.47
N VAL A 6 26.65 19.21 2.27
CA VAL A 6 25.86 18.85 1.09
C VAL A 6 25.29 17.43 1.23
N LEU A 7 26.06 16.50 1.78
CA LEU A 7 25.58 15.14 2.10
C LEU A 7 24.50 15.14 3.18
N VAL A 8 24.64 15.97 4.22
CA VAL A 8 23.64 16.10 5.29
C VAL A 8 22.36 16.78 4.79
N VAL A 9 22.48 17.83 3.97
CA VAL A 9 21.31 18.52 3.39
C VAL A 9 20.58 17.63 2.37
N ALA A 10 21.31 16.93 1.50
CA ALA A 10 20.72 15.96 0.59
C ALA A 10 20.06 14.78 1.32
N GLY A 11 20.69 14.28 2.40
CA GLY A 11 20.16 13.20 3.23
C GLY A 11 18.88 13.59 3.98
N THR A 12 18.83 14.79 4.55
CA THR A 12 17.68 15.25 5.35
C THR A 12 16.48 15.66 4.48
N LEU A 13 16.71 16.30 3.33
CA LEU A 13 15.64 16.61 2.37
C LEU A 13 15.11 15.34 1.67
N GLY A 14 15.99 14.38 1.36
CA GLY A 14 15.58 13.10 0.78
C GLY A 14 14.72 12.28 1.72
N ALA A 15 15.20 12.02 2.95
CA ALA A 15 14.52 11.10 3.87
C ALA A 15 13.13 11.56 4.33
N ALA A 16 12.90 12.87 4.48
CA ALA A 16 11.60 13.39 4.91
C ALA A 16 10.60 13.54 3.75
N PHE A 17 11.10 13.72 2.51
CA PHE A 17 10.24 13.93 1.34
C PHE A 17 9.84 12.61 0.68
N ILE A 18 10.72 11.60 0.69
CA ILE A 18 10.49 10.29 0.06
C ILE A 18 9.22 9.61 0.58
N PRO A 19 8.93 9.52 1.90
CA PRO A 19 7.70 8.89 2.39
C PRO A 19 6.44 9.59 1.89
N LYS A 20 6.43 10.93 1.90
CA LYS A 20 5.27 11.70 1.43
C LYS A 20 5.03 11.50 -0.07
N VAL A 21 6.11 11.52 -0.87
CA VAL A 21 6.06 11.28 -2.31
C VAL A 21 5.62 9.85 -2.61
N ALA A 22 6.21 8.87 -1.94
CA ALA A 22 5.86 7.47 -2.10
C ALA A 22 4.37 7.24 -1.80
N ASN A 23 3.88 7.78 -0.68
CA ASN A 23 2.47 7.69 -0.31
C ASN A 23 1.54 8.40 -1.31
N HIS A 24 1.97 9.53 -1.86
CA HIS A 24 1.18 10.31 -2.82
C HIS A 24 1.06 9.63 -4.19
N PHE A 25 2.15 9.01 -4.67
CA PHE A 25 2.20 8.37 -5.98
C PHE A 25 1.93 6.85 -5.95
N GLY A 26 1.63 6.29 -4.77
CA GLY A 26 1.33 4.86 -4.63
C GLY A 26 2.56 3.95 -4.75
N TYR A 27 3.74 4.45 -4.38
CA TYR A 27 4.94 3.62 -4.26
C TYR A 27 5.09 3.09 -2.84
N ALA A 28 5.52 1.83 -2.74
CA ALA A 28 5.93 1.26 -1.46
C ALA A 28 7.36 1.69 -1.10
N LEU A 29 7.62 1.79 0.20
CA LEU A 29 8.97 1.90 0.75
C LEU A 29 9.52 0.51 1.12
N PRO A 30 10.85 0.32 1.10
CA PRO A 30 11.45 -0.90 1.59
C PRO A 30 11.27 -1.03 3.10
N GLY A 31 11.12 -2.27 3.59
CA GLY A 31 10.95 -2.59 5.01
C GLY A 31 9.50 -2.87 5.40
N GLU A 32 9.27 -3.04 6.71
CA GLU A 32 7.94 -3.34 7.23
C GLU A 32 7.00 -2.14 7.09
N ARG A 33 5.74 -2.42 6.76
CA ARG A 33 4.66 -1.42 6.65
C ARG A 33 4.94 -0.28 5.66
N GLY A 34 5.77 -0.56 4.64
CA GLY A 34 6.14 0.40 3.60
C GLY A 34 5.06 0.66 2.54
N LEU A 35 3.95 -0.09 2.55
CA LEU A 35 2.89 0.07 1.55
C LEU A 35 2.19 1.44 1.65
N PRO A 36 1.80 2.03 0.50
CA PRO A 36 1.15 3.33 0.45
C PRO A 36 -0.31 3.25 0.90
N TYR A 37 -0.83 4.37 1.39
CA TYR A 37 -2.22 4.59 1.76
C TYR A 37 -3.19 4.41 0.58
N GLN A 38 -2.74 4.75 -0.62
CA GLN A 38 -3.54 4.68 -1.84
C GLN A 38 -2.78 3.90 -2.92
N VAL A 39 -3.50 3.00 -3.61
CA VAL A 39 -3.02 2.28 -4.79
C VAL A 39 -3.95 2.57 -5.97
N HIS A 40 -3.38 2.60 -7.16
CA HIS A 40 -4.12 2.83 -8.39
C HIS A 40 -4.22 1.52 -9.18
N TYR A 41 -5.43 1.14 -9.58
CA TYR A 41 -5.67 -0.06 -10.36
C TYR A 41 -6.82 0.19 -11.33
N ASN A 42 -6.62 -0.17 -12.61
CA ASN A 42 -7.65 -0.10 -13.66
C ASN A 42 -8.35 1.27 -13.76
N GLY A 43 -7.57 2.37 -13.66
CA GLY A 43 -8.11 3.72 -13.74
C GLY A 43 -8.87 4.19 -12.49
N ARG A 44 -8.80 3.42 -11.39
CA ARG A 44 -9.52 3.70 -10.14
C ARG A 44 -8.56 3.72 -8.96
N ASP A 45 -8.95 4.45 -7.93
CA ASP A 45 -8.18 4.60 -6.70
C ASP A 45 -8.76 3.74 -5.59
N TYR A 46 -7.87 3.06 -4.86
CA TYR A 46 -8.21 2.22 -3.73
C TYR A 46 -7.40 2.63 -2.50
N ARG A 47 -8.00 2.61 -1.30
CA ARG A 47 -7.35 3.10 -0.08
C ARG A 47 -7.39 2.09 1.06
N ASN A 48 -6.35 2.11 1.88
CA ASN A 48 -6.27 1.37 3.13
C ASN A 48 -5.74 2.28 4.24
N VAL A 49 -6.54 2.44 5.30
CA VAL A 49 -6.24 3.35 6.43
C VAL A 49 -5.13 2.86 7.37
N LEU A 50 -4.73 1.59 7.25
CA LEU A 50 -3.64 1.00 8.03
C LEU A 50 -2.27 1.25 7.39
N THR A 51 -2.23 1.61 6.11
CA THR A 51 -1.00 1.84 5.34
C THR A 51 -0.72 3.31 5.11
N CYS A 52 0.55 3.72 5.19
CA CYS A 52 0.95 5.13 5.06
C CYS A 52 2.30 5.34 4.38
N ALA A 53 2.99 4.29 3.93
CA ALA A 53 4.36 4.35 3.42
C ALA A 53 5.31 5.16 4.32
N GLY A 54 5.19 5.00 5.65
CA GLY A 54 5.98 5.74 6.64
C GLY A 54 5.71 7.26 6.69
N ALA A 55 4.70 7.77 5.99
CA ALA A 55 4.38 9.18 5.96
C ALA A 55 3.66 9.61 7.24
N ARG A 56 4.33 10.47 8.04
CA ARG A 56 3.85 10.92 9.36
C ARG A 56 2.44 11.51 9.35
N TRP A 57 2.10 12.30 8.32
CA TRP A 57 0.77 12.92 8.21
C TRP A 57 -0.37 11.89 8.21
N CYS A 58 -0.13 10.69 7.68
CA CYS A 58 -1.10 9.61 7.64
C CYS A 58 -1.05 8.77 8.93
N GLU A 59 0.13 8.53 9.49
CA GLU A 59 0.29 7.76 10.74
C GLU A 59 -0.31 8.50 11.95
N ASP A 60 -0.09 9.81 12.02
CA ASP A 60 -0.55 10.65 13.13
C ASP A 60 -2.09 10.79 13.14
N GLU A 61 -2.75 10.70 11.97
CA GLU A 61 -4.21 10.75 11.79
C GLU A 61 -4.94 9.47 12.21
N LYS A 62 -4.23 8.34 12.41
CA LYS A 62 -4.86 7.08 12.83
C LYS A 62 -5.53 7.22 14.19
N THR A 63 -6.78 6.77 14.30
CA THR A 63 -7.49 6.74 15.58
C THR A 63 -6.87 5.71 16.53
N PRO A 64 -7.06 5.83 17.86
CA PRO A 64 -6.58 4.83 18.82
C PRO A 64 -7.06 3.41 18.49
N GLU A 65 -8.28 3.26 18.01
CA GLU A 65 -8.86 1.97 17.61
C GLU A 65 -8.17 1.42 16.36
N GLN A 66 -7.87 2.25 15.36
CA GLN A 66 -7.16 1.82 14.15
C GLN A 66 -5.73 1.37 14.45
N ARG A 67 -5.08 1.97 15.45
CA ARG A 67 -3.71 1.58 15.86
C ARG A 67 -3.65 0.19 16.49
N THR A 68 -4.78 -0.35 16.98
CA THR A 68 -4.83 -1.70 17.55
C THR A 68 -5.26 -2.77 16.54
N TRP A 69 -5.70 -2.38 15.34
CA TRP A 69 -6.04 -3.35 14.29
C TRP A 69 -4.81 -4.14 13.85
N SER A 70 -5.02 -5.42 13.57
CA SER A 70 -4.02 -6.27 12.92
C SER A 70 -3.62 -5.64 11.60
N TYR A 71 -2.31 -5.62 11.31
CA TYR A 71 -1.80 -4.98 10.10
C TYR A 71 -2.39 -5.60 8.83
N CYS A 72 -2.43 -6.94 8.76
CA CYS A 72 -2.95 -7.65 7.61
C CYS A 72 -3.82 -8.84 8.05
N THR A 73 -4.56 -9.40 7.08
CA THR A 73 -5.28 -10.65 7.24
C THR A 73 -4.42 -11.80 6.70
N PRO A 74 -4.26 -12.91 7.46
CA PRO A 74 -3.57 -14.08 6.94
C PRO A 74 -4.35 -14.71 5.78
N GLY A 75 -3.69 -15.27 4.77
CA GLY A 75 -4.36 -15.87 3.60
C GLY A 75 -5.10 -17.18 3.90
N SER A 76 -4.86 -17.76 5.07
CA SER A 76 -5.73 -18.78 5.68
C SER A 76 -7.12 -18.26 6.07
N GLY A 77 -7.34 -16.95 6.06
CA GLY A 77 -8.61 -16.30 6.32
C GLY A 77 -9.70 -16.66 5.32
N GLU A 78 -10.92 -16.82 5.82
CA GLU A 78 -12.10 -17.29 5.09
C GLU A 78 -12.38 -16.48 3.80
N SER A 79 -12.25 -15.15 3.88
CA SER A 79 -12.51 -14.23 2.76
C SER A 79 -11.53 -14.35 1.58
N VAL A 80 -10.32 -14.84 1.81
CA VAL A 80 -9.29 -15.04 0.76
C VAL A 80 -9.49 -16.39 0.07
N ARG A 81 -9.96 -17.40 0.81
CA ARG A 81 -10.07 -18.79 0.33
C ARG A 81 -11.33 -19.04 -0.50
N GLU A 82 -12.46 -18.43 -0.16
CA GLU A 82 -13.74 -18.74 -0.80
C GLU A 82 -13.84 -18.28 -2.26
N THR A 83 -13.24 -17.15 -2.62
CA THR A 83 -13.38 -16.55 -3.95
C THR A 83 -12.21 -16.84 -4.89
N GLY A 84 -11.07 -17.28 -4.35
CA GLY A 84 -9.81 -17.39 -5.06
C GLY A 84 -9.20 -16.03 -5.40
N LEU A 85 -7.87 -15.94 -5.36
CA LEU A 85 -7.16 -14.71 -5.73
C LEU A 85 -6.74 -14.74 -7.20
N VAL A 86 -7.03 -13.65 -7.91
CA VAL A 86 -6.56 -13.46 -9.29
C VAL A 86 -5.57 -12.31 -9.27
N LYS A 87 -4.31 -12.58 -9.67
CA LYS A 87 -3.31 -11.53 -9.83
C LYS A 87 -3.75 -10.57 -10.94
N VAL A 88 -3.76 -9.28 -10.66
CA VAL A 88 -4.20 -8.24 -11.61
C VAL A 88 -3.19 -7.12 -11.84
N ASP A 89 -2.29 -6.86 -10.89
CA ASP A 89 -1.30 -5.79 -10.98
C ASP A 89 -0.15 -5.99 -9.98
N ASP A 90 0.76 -5.02 -9.89
CA ASP A 90 1.85 -4.95 -8.92
C ASP A 90 2.01 -3.51 -8.37
N VAL A 91 2.17 -3.36 -7.06
CA VAL A 91 2.60 -2.11 -6.41
C VAL A 91 4.12 -2.08 -6.35
N PHE A 92 4.73 -1.09 -6.98
CA PHE A 92 6.19 -0.97 -7.03
C PHE A 92 6.78 -0.43 -5.74
N THR A 93 7.89 -1.04 -5.31
CA THR A 93 8.68 -0.60 -4.16
C THR A 93 9.87 0.23 -4.62
N LEU A 94 10.12 1.36 -3.99
CA LEU A 94 11.34 2.13 -4.20
C LEU A 94 12.54 1.29 -3.72
N PHE A 95 13.38 0.86 -4.66
CA PHE A 95 14.58 0.07 -4.40
C PHE A 95 14.32 -1.33 -3.78
N GLY A 96 13.24 -2.01 -4.20
CA GLY A 96 12.92 -3.37 -3.73
C GLY A 96 12.00 -4.15 -4.66
N SER A 97 11.60 -5.34 -4.22
CA SER A 97 10.61 -6.18 -4.92
C SER A 97 9.22 -5.54 -4.86
N SER A 98 8.42 -5.73 -5.91
CA SER A 98 7.03 -5.28 -5.92
C SER A 98 6.14 -6.15 -5.03
N HIS A 99 4.99 -5.58 -4.65
CA HIS A 99 3.91 -6.27 -3.96
C HIS A 99 2.81 -6.63 -4.95
N VAL A 100 2.34 -7.87 -4.93
CA VAL A 100 1.32 -8.33 -5.89
C VAL A 100 -0.05 -7.81 -5.50
N VAL A 101 -0.81 -7.33 -6.50
CA VAL A 101 -2.21 -6.89 -6.35
C VAL A 101 -3.14 -7.96 -6.89
N PHE A 102 -4.19 -8.25 -6.14
CA PHE A 102 -5.20 -9.25 -6.43
C PHE A 102 -6.61 -8.68 -6.40
N THR A 103 -7.49 -9.31 -7.14
CA THR A 103 -8.95 -9.23 -6.92
C THR A 103 -9.47 -10.51 -6.30
N ALA A 104 -10.57 -10.41 -5.55
CA ALA A 104 -11.34 -11.56 -5.13
C ALA A 104 -12.12 -12.12 -6.34
N GLY A 105 -11.64 -13.22 -6.90
CA GLY A 105 -12.16 -13.83 -8.11
C GLY A 105 -11.94 -12.98 -9.38
N VAL A 106 -12.59 -13.42 -10.46
CA VAL A 106 -12.55 -12.75 -11.76
C VAL A 106 -13.57 -11.61 -11.78
N VAL A 107 -13.10 -10.39 -12.05
CA VAL A 107 -13.97 -9.22 -12.21
C VAL A 107 -14.57 -9.21 -13.62
N PRO A 108 -15.90 -9.20 -13.79
CA PRO A 108 -16.51 -9.15 -15.12
C PRO A 108 -16.11 -7.91 -15.90
N ARG A 109 -16.02 -8.04 -17.23
CA ARG A 109 -15.69 -6.92 -18.11
C ARG A 109 -16.70 -5.79 -17.95
N GLY A 110 -16.20 -4.56 -17.76
CA GLY A 110 -17.05 -3.38 -17.55
C GLY A 110 -17.58 -3.23 -16.12
N LYS A 111 -17.15 -4.08 -15.18
CA LYS A 111 -17.39 -3.91 -13.74
C LYS A 111 -16.12 -3.45 -13.04
N THR A 112 -16.32 -2.74 -11.92
CA THR A 112 -15.25 -2.26 -11.05
C THR A 112 -15.16 -3.17 -9.84
N ALA A 113 -13.94 -3.61 -9.50
CA ALA A 113 -13.71 -4.26 -8.22
C ALA A 113 -13.99 -3.26 -7.09
N THR A 114 -14.82 -3.62 -6.12
CA THR A 114 -15.04 -2.76 -4.94
C THR A 114 -13.86 -2.80 -3.98
N ARG A 115 -13.04 -3.85 -4.06
CA ARG A 115 -11.87 -4.09 -3.24
C ARG A 115 -10.76 -4.73 -4.07
N VAL A 116 -9.52 -4.38 -3.73
CA VAL A 116 -8.33 -5.10 -4.16
C VAL A 116 -7.54 -5.55 -2.93
N LEU A 117 -6.80 -6.64 -3.07
CA LEU A 117 -5.94 -7.16 -2.02
C LEU A 117 -4.49 -6.97 -2.43
N VAL A 118 -3.65 -6.49 -1.53
CA VAL A 118 -2.20 -6.36 -1.76
C VAL A 118 -1.48 -7.29 -0.81
N GLU A 119 -0.59 -8.13 -1.34
CA GLU A 119 0.25 -9.01 -0.51
C GLU A 119 1.38 -8.18 0.13
N ALA A 120 1.28 -7.94 1.44
CA ALA A 120 2.26 -7.18 2.19
C ALA A 120 3.51 -8.01 2.51
N SER A 121 3.31 -9.30 2.79
CA SER A 121 4.34 -10.32 2.96
C SER A 121 3.73 -11.70 2.74
N HIS A 122 4.54 -12.76 2.75
CA HIS A 122 4.08 -14.13 2.51
C HIS A 122 2.86 -14.48 3.38
N ASP A 123 1.74 -14.80 2.74
CA ASP A 123 0.46 -15.14 3.38
C ASP A 123 -0.17 -14.00 4.22
N CYS A 124 0.15 -12.74 3.94
CA CYS A 124 -0.32 -11.55 4.68
C CYS A 124 -0.86 -10.50 3.71
N TYR A 125 -2.18 -10.30 3.72
CA TYR A 125 -2.90 -9.50 2.74
C TYR A 125 -3.57 -8.27 3.35
N LEU A 126 -3.52 -7.16 2.62
CA LEU A 126 -4.19 -5.91 2.95
C LEU A 126 -5.32 -5.64 1.97
N THR A 127 -6.51 -5.36 2.50
CA THR A 127 -7.66 -4.97 1.68
C THR A 127 -7.63 -3.46 1.45
N TYR A 128 -7.67 -3.04 0.19
CA TYR A 128 -7.86 -1.64 -0.18
C TYR A 128 -9.27 -1.47 -0.77
N ASP A 129 -10.03 -0.54 -0.22
CA ASP A 129 -11.41 -0.26 -0.63
C ASP A 129 -11.46 0.82 -1.72
N LEU A 130 -12.37 0.66 -2.67
CA LEU A 130 -12.59 1.60 -3.78
C LEU A 130 -12.98 2.99 -3.28
N VAL A 131 -12.34 4.02 -3.80
CA VAL A 131 -12.69 5.42 -3.55
C VAL A 131 -13.78 5.89 -4.52
N GLY A 132 -14.78 6.60 -3.99
CA GLY A 132 -15.76 7.31 -4.80
C GLY A 132 -16.96 6.50 -5.30
N GLY A 133 -17.20 5.30 -4.76
CA GLY A 133 -18.33 4.44 -5.14
C GLY A 133 -18.15 3.75 -6.50
N PRO A 134 -18.91 2.69 -6.83
CA PRO A 134 -18.76 1.91 -8.06
C PRO A 134 -19.03 2.72 -9.34
#